data_AF-A0AB37XHW7-F1
#
_entry.id   AF-A0AB37XHW7-F1
#
_cell.length_a   1.000
_cell.length_b   1.000
_cell.length_c   1.000
_cell.angle_alpha   90.00
_cell.angle_beta   90.00
_cell.angle_gamma   90.00
#
_symmetry.space_group_name_H-M   'P 1'
#
loop_
_entity.id
_entity.type
_entity.pdbx_description
1 polymer ?
#
loop_
_entity_poly.entity_id
_entity_poly.type
_entity_poly.pdbx_seq_one_letter_code
_entity_poly.pdbx_strand_id
1 'polypeptide(L)'
;MTLSALATAFLLLVTFGYGVKCWLSPFGDCRHCDGMGHALTYGRKGKAKRGKDCRRCKATGKRIRVGRHLYNVSRRTYRAGTR
;
A
#
# COMPACT_ATOMS: atom_id res chain seq x y z
N MET A 1 -37.30 11.92 7.76
CA MET A 1 -36.60 10.85 8.51
C MET A 1 -35.83 9.89 7.60
N THR A 2 -36.27 9.66 6.35
CA THR A 2 -35.62 8.74 5.40
C THR A 2 -34.31 9.28 4.80
N LEU A 3 -34.25 10.57 4.47
CA LEU A 3 -33.06 11.21 3.89
C LEU A 3 -31.83 11.13 4.79
N SER A 4 -32.01 11.35 6.10
CA SER A 4 -30.91 11.30 7.08
C SER A 4 -30.36 9.88 7.24
N ALA A 5 -31.23 8.86 7.24
CA ALA A 5 -30.81 7.46 7.31
C ALA A 5 -30.03 7.05 6.05
N LEU A 6 -30.50 7.47 4.87
CA LEU A 6 -29.87 7.18 3.59
C LEU A 6 -28.49 7.86 3.46
N ALA A 7 -28.38 9.12 3.89
CA ALA A 7 -27.10 9.83 3.97
C ALA A 7 -26.09 9.14 4.91
N THR A 8 -26.56 8.71 6.08
CA THR A 8 -25.72 7.99 7.06
C THR A 8 -25.24 6.65 6.50
N ALA A 9 -26.13 5.88 5.87
CA ALA A 9 -25.78 4.61 5.24
C ALA A 9 -24.76 4.79 4.12
N PHE A 10 -24.89 5.84 3.31
CA PHE A 10 -23.94 6.15 2.23
C PHE A 10 -22.56 6.51 2.77
N LEU A 11 -22.49 7.36 3.81
CA LEU A 11 -21.23 7.70 4.47
C LEU A 11 -20.53 6.46 5.03
N LEU A 12 -21.28 5.61 5.73
CA LEU A 12 -20.75 4.34 6.23
C LEU A 12 -20.22 3.47 5.09
N LEU A 13 -20.96 3.31 3.99
CA LEU A 13 -20.54 2.54 2.82
C LEU A 13 -19.23 3.05 2.23
N VAL A 14 -19.06 4.37 2.12
CA VAL A 14 -17.83 4.99 1.62
C VAL A 14 -16.67 4.78 2.59
N THR A 15 -16.89 4.99 3.89
CA THR A 15 -15.86 4.81 4.92
C THR A 15 -15.42 3.35 5.03
N PHE A 16 -16.37 2.41 5.11
CA PHE A 16 -16.09 0.98 5.15
C PHE A 16 -15.50 0.49 3.82
N GLY A 17 -16.01 0.95 2.68
CA GLY A 17 -15.47 0.60 1.36
C GLY A 17 -14.02 1.06 1.19
N TYR A 18 -13.68 2.27 1.66
CA TYR A 18 -12.31 2.75 1.70
C TYR A 18 -11.43 1.92 2.64
N GLY A 19 -11.94 1.61 3.85
CA GLY A 19 -11.25 0.75 4.82
C GLY A 19 -10.96 -0.64 4.28
N VAL A 20 -11.96 -1.28 3.67
CA VAL A 20 -11.85 -2.61 3.03
C VAL A 20 -10.87 -2.57 1.86
N LYS A 21 -10.91 -1.54 1.01
CA LYS A 21 -9.93 -1.37 -0.08
C LYS A 21 -8.50 -1.18 0.44
N CYS A 22 -8.33 -0.45 1.53
CA CYS A 22 -7.06 -0.33 2.25
C CYS A 22 -6.59 -1.68 2.84
N TRP A 23 -7.51 -2.58 3.14
CA TRP A 23 -7.22 -3.93 3.66
C TRP A 23 -6.89 -4.94 2.54
N LEU A 24 -7.68 -4.95 1.46
CA LEU A 24 -7.53 -5.85 0.31
C LEU A 24 -6.28 -5.56 -0.52
N SER A 25 -5.82 -4.30 -0.58
CA SER A 25 -4.59 -3.92 -1.29
C SER A 25 -3.49 -3.55 -0.29
N PRO A 26 -2.81 -4.55 0.31
CA PRO A 26 -1.80 -4.32 1.35
C PRO A 26 -0.49 -3.73 0.80
N PHE A 27 -0.30 -3.76 -0.52
CA PHE A 27 0.92 -3.30 -1.19
C PHE A 27 0.59 -2.13 -2.11
N GLY A 28 1.12 -0.95 -1.78
CA GLY A 28 1.16 0.18 -2.70
C GLY A 28 2.45 0.14 -3.51
N ASP A 29 2.46 0.75 -4.68
CA ASP A 29 3.69 0.93 -5.44
C ASP A 29 4.62 1.91 -4.73
N CYS A 30 5.92 1.64 -4.80
CA CYS A 30 6.91 2.55 -4.29
C CYS A 30 6.91 3.81 -5.16
N ARG A 31 6.48 4.95 -4.60
CA ARG A 31 6.46 6.27 -5.24
C ARG A 31 7.80 6.77 -5.82
N HIS A 32 8.90 6.08 -5.54
CA HIS A 32 10.23 6.48 -5.99
C HIS A 32 10.70 5.71 -7.22
N CYS A 33 10.16 4.51 -7.45
CA CYS A 33 10.49 3.68 -8.60
C CYS A 33 9.23 3.21 -9.35
N ASP A 34 8.08 3.83 -9.06
CA ASP A 34 6.77 3.54 -9.64
C ASP A 34 6.44 2.05 -9.79
N GLY A 35 6.74 1.27 -8.73
CA GLY A 35 6.46 -0.17 -8.73
C GLY A 35 7.54 -1.06 -9.37
N MET A 36 8.53 -0.50 -10.08
CA MET A 36 9.53 -1.26 -10.83
C MET A 36 10.62 -1.92 -9.97
N GLY A 37 10.85 -1.40 -8.76
CA GLY A 37 11.89 -1.90 -7.84
C GLY A 37 13.31 -1.41 -8.17
N HIS A 38 13.52 -0.77 -9.31
CA HIS A 38 14.82 -0.23 -9.73
C HIS A 38 14.62 1.10 -10.47
N ALA A 39 15.68 1.88 -10.57
CA ALA A 39 15.71 3.06 -11.44
C ALA A 39 15.80 2.61 -12.90
N LEU A 40 15.00 3.20 -13.78
CA LEU A 40 15.17 3.02 -15.22
C LEU A 40 16.28 3.94 -15.72
N THR A 41 17.22 3.38 -16.48
CA THR A 41 18.23 4.16 -17.19
C THR A 41 18.08 3.93 -18.68
N TYR A 42 18.09 5.01 -19.47
CA TYR A 42 17.98 4.92 -20.92
C TYR A 42 19.38 5.01 -21.53
N GLY A 43 19.74 4.02 -22.35
CA GLY A 43 20.98 4.09 -23.10
C GLY A 43 20.93 5.11 -24.23
N ARG A 44 22.07 5.41 -24.85
CA ARG A 44 22.17 6.32 -26.03
C ARG A 44 21.24 5.96 -27.19
N LYS A 45 20.83 4.70 -27.31
CA LYS A 45 19.91 4.20 -28.35
C LYS A 45 18.44 4.11 -27.89
N GLY A 46 18.08 4.79 -26.79
CA GLY A 46 16.71 4.81 -26.25
C GLY A 46 16.24 3.52 -25.56
N LYS A 47 17.05 2.45 -25.55
CA LYS A 47 16.69 1.21 -24.86
C LYS A 47 16.69 1.41 -23.34
N ALA A 48 15.55 1.13 -22.71
CA ALA A 48 15.42 1.07 -21.26
C ALA A 48 16.29 -0.07 -20.72
N LYS A 49 17.14 0.24 -19.75
CA LYS A 49 17.96 -0.71 -19.02
C LYS A 49 17.61 -0.63 -17.54
N ARG A 50 17.76 -1.78 -16.88
CA ARG A 50 17.70 -1.87 -15.43
C ARG A 50 18.89 -1.09 -14.86
N GLY A 51 18.59 0.02 -14.20
CA GLY A 51 19.56 0.80 -13.43
C GLY A 51 19.73 0.23 -12.03
N LYS A 52 20.14 1.10 -11.10
CA LYS A 52 20.37 0.71 -9.69
C LYS A 52 19.07 0.30 -9.00
N ASP A 53 19.17 -0.64 -8.08
CA ASP A 53 18.03 -1.05 -7.26
C ASP A 53 17.54 0.10 -6.36
N CYS A 54 16.22 0.18 -6.19
CA CYS A 54 15.62 1.23 -5.39
C CYS A 54 15.89 0.97 -3.91
N ARG A 55 16.71 1.84 -3.29
CA ARG A 55 17.08 1.76 -1.86
C ARG A 55 15.88 1.86 -0.92
N ARG A 56 14.80 2.56 -1.31
CA ARG A 56 13.61 2.75 -0.47
C ARG A 56 12.73 1.51 -0.36
N CYS A 57 12.58 0.75 -1.44
CA CYS A 57 11.78 -0.48 -1.44
C CYS A 57 12.65 -1.74 -1.42
N LYS A 58 13.98 -1.61 -1.37
CA LYS A 58 14.95 -2.72 -1.37
C LYS A 58 14.70 -3.70 -2.53
N ALA A 59 14.59 -3.16 -3.74
CA ALA A 59 14.30 -3.90 -4.97
C ALA A 59 12.92 -4.57 -5.07
N THR A 60 12.06 -4.49 -4.05
CA THR A 60 10.74 -5.14 -4.07
C THR A 60 9.71 -4.41 -4.94
N GLY A 61 9.92 -3.13 -5.25
CA GLY A 61 8.97 -2.29 -6.00
C GLY A 61 7.71 -1.92 -5.22
N LYS A 62 7.41 -2.61 -4.12
CA LYS A 62 6.22 -2.43 -3.29
C LYS A 62 6.52 -1.77 -1.94
N ARG A 63 5.52 -1.09 -1.39
CA ARG A 63 5.48 -0.53 -0.03
C ARG A 63 4.27 -1.09 0.71
N ILE A 64 4.45 -1.37 2.00
CA ILE A 64 3.36 -1.83 2.87
C ILE A 64 2.41 -0.66 3.14
N ARG A 65 1.10 -0.82 2.85
CA ARG A 65 0.06 0.15 3.23
C ARG A 65 -0.31 0.03 4.71
N VAL A 66 -0.95 1.08 5.24
CA VAL A 66 -1.31 1.23 6.65
C VAL A 66 -2.10 0.02 7.19
N GLY A 67 -3.03 -0.54 6.41
CA GLY A 67 -3.82 -1.71 6.86
C GLY A 67 -2.96 -2.93 7.20
N ARG A 68 -2.02 -3.29 6.31
CA ARG A 68 -1.08 -4.41 6.55
C ARG A 68 -0.04 -4.07 7.63
N HIS A 69 0.34 -2.80 7.74
CA HIS A 69 1.19 -2.34 8.83
C HIS A 69 0.52 -2.54 10.19
N LEU A 70 -0.74 -2.10 10.34
CA LEU A 70 -1.53 -2.29 11.56
C LEU A 70 -1.68 -3.78 11.92
N TYR A 71 -1.99 -4.63 10.95
CA TYR A 71 -2.07 -6.08 11.18
C TYR A 71 -0.72 -6.68 11.64
N ASN A 72 0.38 -6.27 11.02
CA ASN A 72 1.71 -6.74 11.43
C ASN A 72 2.09 -6.26 12.82
N VAL A 73 1.76 -5.01 13.17
CA VAL A 73 2.00 -4.46 14.51
C VAL A 73 1.13 -5.17 15.54
N SER A 74 -0.18 -5.31 15.32
CA SER A 74 -1.08 -5.99 16.25
C SER A 74 -0.66 -7.45 16.47
N ARG A 75 -0.27 -8.17 15.41
CA ARG A 75 0.23 -9.54 15.51
C ARG A 75 1.56 -9.64 16.28
N ARG A 76 2.44 -8.64 16.13
CA ARG A 76 3.68 -8.55 16.92
C ARG A 76 3.37 -8.31 18.40
N THR A 77 2.48 -7.37 18.71
CA THR A 77 2.07 -7.06 20.09
C THR A 77 1.39 -8.25 20.75
N TYR A 78 0.47 -8.93 20.04
CA TYR A 78 -0.18 -10.13 20.54
C TYR A 78 0.83 -11.23 20.89
N ARG A 79 1.75 -11.54 19.97
CA ARG A 79 2.81 -12.54 20.22
C ARG A 79 3.76 -12.16 21.35
N ALA A 80 4.04 -10.86 21.52
CA ALA A 80 4.88 -10.37 22.61
C ALA A 80 4.18 -10.47 23.97
N GLY A 81 2.85 -10.28 24.01
CA GLY A 81 2.05 -10.43 25.23
C GLY A 81 1.74 -11.88 25.60
N THR A 82 1.84 -12.82 24.66
CA THR A 82 1.67 -14.27 24.91
C THR A 82 2.98 -14.98 25.27
N ARG A 83 4.04 -14.25 25.66
CA ARG A 83 5.36 -14.82 25.99
C ARG A 83 5.74 -14.50 27.44
#